data_AF-A0AAE3MDJ7-F1
#
_entry.id   AF-A0AAE3MDJ7-F1
#
_cell.length_a   1.000
_cell.length_b   1.000
_cell.length_c   1.000
_cell.angle_alpha   90.00
_cell.angle_beta   90.00
_cell.angle_gamma   90.00
#
_symmetry.space_group_name_H-M   'P 1'
#
loop_
_entity.id
_entity.type
_entity.pdbx_description
1 polymer ?
#
loop_
_entity_poly.entity_id
_entity_poly.type
_entity_poly.pdbx_seq_one_letter_code
_entity_poly.pdbx_strand_id
1 'polypeptide(L)'
;MKKYIIIVFAVLISIIAHAQTKKEVQYTLDTLIKSNKNLHEDYNQLKKEWNIYNQFFMHVKDKFFPPEEINLSVNEAISRFDQLYSNIENQLIKNSNINVELRDSIATLSKISTELEKNNDIYRKLILSSLSEPFYPKSEKELVGQWNLFLNPLSIKGDPFESGIVGINVLDVADSISCYNIFKIEIQQDDLATLFFSDGKEQKCFYSISEFNHNMPYSVYFSKQEEFKLVLRVSPMHNGLMVSYEIPVKTDKVLYYYGLMKRK
;
A
#
# COMPACT_ATOMS: atom_id res chain seq x y z
N MET A 1 88.99 0.29 -4.67
CA MET A 1 88.38 1.26 -3.73
C MET A 1 88.30 0.81 -2.26
N LYS A 2 88.90 -0.31 -1.84
CA LYS A 2 88.92 -0.75 -0.41
C LYS A 2 90.11 -0.22 0.41
N LYS A 3 91.08 0.47 -0.19
CA LYS A 3 92.31 0.92 0.50
C LYS A 3 92.29 2.37 1.03
N TYR A 4 91.34 3.21 0.60
CA TYR A 4 91.28 4.61 1.02
C TYR A 4 90.42 4.85 2.28
N ILE A 5 89.46 3.97 2.59
CA ILE A 5 88.58 4.11 3.76
C ILE A 5 89.33 3.81 5.07
N ILE A 6 90.34 2.93 5.03
CA ILE A 6 91.12 2.57 6.23
C ILE A 6 92.08 3.70 6.63
N ILE A 7 92.57 4.48 5.66
CA ILE A 7 93.53 5.56 5.93
C ILE A 7 92.84 6.80 6.53
N VAL A 8 91.59 7.09 6.13
CA VAL A 8 90.81 8.19 6.74
C VAL A 8 90.43 7.88 8.18
N PHE A 9 90.20 6.61 8.52
CA PHE A 9 89.88 6.18 9.88
C PHE A 9 91.12 6.13 10.80
N ALA A 10 92.31 5.83 10.25
CA ALA A 10 93.54 5.74 11.02
C ALA A 10 94.13 7.12 11.39
N VAL A 11 93.94 8.14 10.55
CA VAL A 11 94.51 9.49 10.76
C VAL A 11 93.71 10.33 11.76
N LEU A 12 92.44 9.99 12.02
CA LEU A 12 91.60 10.70 13.01
C LEU A 12 91.88 10.30 14.47
N ILE A 13 92.67 9.26 14.71
CA ILE A 13 92.88 8.68 16.06
C ILE A 13 94.13 9.24 16.76
N SER A 14 94.96 10.03 16.09
CA SER A 14 96.21 10.53 16.68
C SER A 14 96.28 12.05 16.59
N ILE A 15 95.78 12.75 17.64
CA ILE A 15 96.36 13.96 18.26
C ILE A 15 95.48 14.37 19.47
N ILE A 16 95.98 14.06 20.67
CA ILE A 16 95.91 14.80 21.94
C ILE A 16 94.68 15.72 22.20
N ALA A 17 93.49 15.12 22.38
CA ALA A 17 92.36 15.64 23.19
C ALA A 17 91.60 14.50 23.92
N HIS A 18 92.36 13.55 24.49
CA HIS A 18 92.04 12.12 24.55
C HIS A 18 91.03 11.61 25.61
N ALA A 19 90.42 12.46 26.46
CA ALA A 19 89.44 12.00 27.45
C ALA A 19 88.00 12.50 27.20
N GLN A 20 87.85 13.71 26.63
CA GLN A 20 86.55 14.35 26.41
C GLN A 20 85.92 13.88 25.09
N THR A 21 86.71 13.81 24.02
CA THR A 21 86.28 13.29 22.71
C THR A 21 85.98 11.79 22.72
N LYS A 22 86.69 10.98 23.52
CA LYS A 22 86.43 9.54 23.63
C LYS A 22 85.04 9.25 24.22
N LYS A 23 84.60 10.02 25.21
CA LYS A 23 83.25 9.89 25.80
C LYS A 23 82.16 10.34 24.83
N GLU A 24 82.39 11.41 24.09
CA GLU A 24 81.44 11.91 23.07
C GLU A 24 81.31 10.96 21.87
N VAL A 25 82.43 10.40 21.41
CA VAL A 25 82.45 9.35 20.38
C VAL A 25 81.77 8.07 20.87
N GLN A 26 81.99 7.68 22.13
CA GLN A 26 81.29 6.54 22.71
C GLN A 26 79.79 6.80 22.84
N TYR A 27 79.38 7.99 23.28
CA TYR A 27 77.97 8.38 23.40
C TYR A 27 77.25 8.40 22.05
N THR A 28 77.90 8.92 21.01
CA THR A 28 77.35 8.89 19.65
C THR A 28 77.28 7.47 19.09
N LEU A 29 78.28 6.63 19.37
CA LEU A 29 78.25 5.20 19.01
C LEU A 29 77.10 4.46 19.71
N ASP A 30 76.93 4.66 21.02
CA ASP A 30 75.86 4.04 21.81
C ASP A 30 74.48 4.50 21.33
N THR A 31 74.35 5.79 20.97
CA THR A 31 73.12 6.36 20.39
C THR A 31 72.82 5.76 19.02
N LEU A 32 73.84 5.58 18.18
CA LEU A 32 73.69 4.97 16.84
C LEU A 32 73.31 3.50 16.94
N ILE A 33 73.91 2.75 17.87
CA ILE A 33 73.57 1.34 18.15
C ILE A 33 72.10 1.25 18.60
N LYS A 34 71.68 2.13 19.52
CA LYS A 34 70.29 2.18 19.98
C LYS A 34 69.32 2.54 18.86
N SER A 35 69.65 3.54 18.03
CA SER A 35 68.83 3.93 16.89
C SER A 35 68.70 2.81 15.85
N ASN A 36 69.80 2.12 15.55
CA ASN A 36 69.78 0.98 14.63
C ASN A 36 68.97 -0.20 15.19
N LYS A 37 69.06 -0.44 16.51
CA LYS A 37 68.23 -1.45 17.18
C LYS A 37 66.74 -1.11 17.09
N ASN A 38 66.37 0.14 17.37
CA ASN A 38 64.99 0.60 17.24
C ASN A 38 64.49 0.49 15.79
N LEU A 39 65.29 0.90 14.81
CA LEU A 39 64.94 0.78 13.38
C LEU A 39 64.71 -0.68 12.97
N HIS A 40 65.51 -1.61 13.52
CA HIS A 40 65.34 -3.03 13.28
C HIS A 40 64.06 -3.58 13.91
N GLU A 41 63.73 -3.14 15.13
CA GLU A 41 62.47 -3.47 15.80
C GLU A 41 61.26 -2.94 15.01
N ASP A 42 61.29 -1.67 14.58
CA ASP A 42 60.26 -1.03 13.76
C ASP A 42 60.08 -1.75 12.42
N TYR A 43 61.18 -2.11 11.75
CA TYR A 43 61.13 -2.89 10.51
C TYR A 43 60.48 -4.26 10.71
N ASN A 44 60.82 -4.96 11.80
CA ASN A 44 60.23 -6.25 12.12
C ASN A 44 58.74 -6.13 12.45
N GLN A 45 58.31 -5.05 13.10
CA GLN A 45 56.91 -4.76 13.34
C GLN A 45 56.17 -4.49 12.02
N LEU A 46 56.69 -3.61 11.16
CA LEU A 46 56.10 -3.30 9.86
C LEU A 46 55.97 -4.55 9.00
N LYS A 47 56.98 -5.44 9.03
CA LYS A 47 56.94 -6.72 8.31
C LYS A 47 55.83 -7.65 8.81
N LYS A 48 55.57 -7.67 10.12
CA LYS A 48 54.46 -8.46 10.70
C LYS A 48 53.11 -7.89 10.26
N GLU A 49 52.93 -6.58 10.34
CA GLU A 49 51.71 -5.89 9.90
C GLU A 49 51.45 -6.10 8.42
N TRP A 50 52.48 -6.01 7.57
CA TRP A 50 52.40 -6.31 6.15
C TRP A 50 51.94 -7.75 5.87
N ASN A 51 52.45 -8.72 6.62
CA ASN A 51 52.05 -10.11 6.45
C ASN A 51 50.57 -10.33 6.82
N ILE A 52 50.09 -9.69 7.88
CA ILE A 52 48.68 -9.74 8.28
C ILE A 52 47.80 -9.10 7.19
N TYR A 53 48.19 -7.94 6.69
CA TYR A 53 47.48 -7.26 5.60
C TYR A 53 47.41 -8.15 4.35
N ASN A 54 48.52 -8.77 3.97
CA ASN A 54 48.58 -9.63 2.78
C ASN A 54 47.70 -10.89 2.94
N GLN A 55 47.65 -11.48 4.14
CA GLN A 55 46.74 -12.60 4.43
C GLN A 55 45.27 -12.18 4.33
N PHE A 56 44.91 -11.02 4.90
CA PHE A 56 43.56 -10.47 4.79
C PHE A 56 43.19 -10.18 3.33
N PHE A 57 44.10 -9.54 2.57
CA PHE A 57 43.90 -9.23 1.17
C PHE A 57 43.67 -10.49 0.33
N MET A 58 44.49 -11.53 0.51
CA MET A 58 44.29 -12.81 -0.18
C MET A 58 42.95 -13.46 0.17
N HIS A 59 42.53 -13.42 1.44
CA HIS A 59 41.23 -13.96 1.85
C HIS A 59 40.05 -13.23 1.20
N VAL A 60 40.09 -11.89 1.15
CA VAL A 60 39.07 -11.08 0.46
C VAL A 60 39.11 -11.38 -1.04
N LYS A 61 40.31 -11.46 -1.62
CA LYS A 61 40.46 -11.72 -3.05
C LYS A 61 39.86 -13.07 -3.46
N ASP A 62 40.21 -14.15 -2.76
CA ASP A 62 39.71 -15.50 -3.05
C ASP A 62 38.19 -15.64 -2.90
N LYS A 63 37.57 -14.84 -2.03
CA LYS A 63 36.13 -14.94 -1.74
C LYS A 63 35.25 -14.13 -2.69
N PHE A 64 35.74 -12.98 -3.16
CA PHE A 64 34.92 -12.00 -3.88
C PHE A 64 35.29 -11.87 -5.36
N PHE A 65 36.48 -12.33 -5.77
CA PHE A 65 36.90 -12.26 -7.17
C PHE A 65 36.77 -13.62 -7.86
N PRO A 66 36.39 -13.63 -9.16
CA PRO A 66 36.36 -14.85 -9.95
C PRO A 66 37.77 -15.42 -10.15
N PRO A 67 37.91 -16.74 -10.42
CA PRO A 67 39.21 -17.41 -10.53
C PRO A 67 40.13 -16.82 -11.60
N GLU A 68 39.58 -16.18 -12.63
CA GLU A 68 40.35 -15.52 -13.70
C GLU A 68 41.07 -14.24 -13.23
N GLU A 69 40.65 -13.65 -12.12
CA GLU A 69 41.14 -12.36 -11.61
C GLU A 69 42.07 -12.50 -10.38
N ILE A 70 42.50 -13.72 -10.05
CA ILE A 70 43.35 -14.01 -8.88
C ILE A 70 44.74 -13.36 -8.97
N ASN A 71 45.26 -13.04 -10.17
CA ASN A 71 46.60 -12.46 -10.34
C ASN A 71 46.65 -10.92 -10.38
N LEU A 72 45.56 -10.23 -10.04
CA LEU A 72 45.53 -8.76 -10.02
C LEU A 72 46.47 -8.18 -8.97
N SER A 73 47.10 -7.04 -9.31
CA SER A 73 47.84 -6.23 -8.34
C SER A 73 46.88 -5.59 -7.33
N VAL A 74 47.40 -5.16 -6.18
CA VAL A 74 46.58 -4.55 -5.11
C VAL A 74 45.79 -3.33 -5.62
N ASN A 75 46.40 -2.48 -6.45
CA ASN A 75 45.72 -1.29 -6.99
C ASN A 75 44.60 -1.65 -7.98
N GLU A 76 44.82 -2.67 -8.82
CA GLU A 76 43.80 -3.14 -9.76
C GLU A 76 42.64 -3.81 -9.02
N ALA A 77 42.93 -4.58 -7.96
CA ALA A 77 41.92 -5.20 -7.11
C ALA A 77 41.06 -4.16 -6.38
N ILE A 78 41.66 -3.07 -5.87
CA ILE A 78 40.91 -1.95 -5.26
C ILE A 78 39.95 -1.34 -6.29
N SER A 79 40.45 -1.00 -7.48
CA SER A 79 39.61 -0.40 -8.53
C SER A 79 38.45 -1.31 -8.95
N ARG A 80 38.69 -2.63 -9.03
CA ARG A 80 37.65 -3.61 -9.31
C ARG A 80 36.64 -3.75 -8.17
N PHE A 81 37.09 -3.66 -6.92
CA PHE A 81 36.20 -3.69 -5.77
C PHE A 81 35.24 -2.50 -5.78
N ASP A 82 35.73 -1.30 -6.07
CA ASP A 82 34.90 -0.09 -6.19
C ASP A 82 33.86 -0.23 -7.31
N GLN A 83 34.25 -0.82 -8.45
CA GLN A 83 33.33 -1.11 -9.55
C GLN A 83 32.25 -2.12 -9.18
N LEU A 84 32.63 -3.23 -8.53
CA LEU A 84 31.68 -4.23 -8.06
C LEU A 84 30.72 -3.64 -7.03
N TYR A 85 31.24 -2.84 -6.09
CA TYR A 85 30.43 -2.16 -5.09
C TYR A 85 29.41 -1.21 -5.74
N SER A 86 29.86 -0.35 -6.67
CA SER A 86 28.98 0.56 -7.40
C SER A 86 27.93 -0.19 -8.23
N ASN A 87 28.30 -1.32 -8.86
CA ASN A 87 27.36 -2.16 -9.60
C ASN A 87 26.30 -2.77 -8.69
N ILE A 88 26.69 -3.29 -7.52
CA ILE A 88 25.77 -3.85 -6.53
C ILE A 88 24.84 -2.77 -6.00
N GLU A 89 25.35 -1.58 -5.68
CA GLU A 89 24.55 -0.44 -5.23
C GLU A 89 23.50 -0.03 -6.27
N ASN A 90 23.92 0.10 -7.54
CA ASN A 90 23.01 0.41 -8.64
C ASN A 90 21.95 -0.68 -8.85
N GLN A 91 22.31 -1.96 -8.73
CA GLN A 91 21.36 -3.07 -8.80
C GLN A 91 20.36 -3.04 -7.63
N LEU A 92 20.81 -2.72 -6.42
CA LEU A 92 19.93 -2.58 -5.26
C LEU A 92 18.92 -1.45 -5.44
N ILE A 93 19.36 -0.29 -5.94
CA ILE A 93 18.46 0.83 -6.26
C ILE A 93 17.43 0.42 -7.31
N LYS A 94 17.87 -0.23 -8.39
CA LYS A 94 16.97 -0.72 -9.45
C LYS A 94 15.94 -1.71 -8.92
N ASN A 95 16.36 -2.67 -8.10
CA ASN A 95 15.47 -3.65 -7.47
C ASN A 95 14.48 -2.99 -6.51
N SER A 96 14.93 -1.98 -5.75
CA SER A 96 14.06 -1.18 -4.89
C SER A 96 12.95 -0.49 -5.70
N ASN A 97 13.29 0.13 -6.83
CA ASN A 97 12.31 0.79 -7.69
C ASN A 97 11.30 -0.21 -8.29
N ILE A 98 11.77 -1.36 -8.78
CA ILE A 98 10.88 -2.43 -9.30
C ILE A 98 9.92 -2.90 -8.21
N ASN A 99 10.38 -3.05 -6.96
CA ASN A 99 9.50 -3.45 -5.86
C ASN A 99 8.41 -2.42 -5.56
N VAL A 100 8.70 -1.13 -5.69
CA VAL A 100 7.70 -0.06 -5.56
C VAL A 100 6.65 -0.17 -6.67
N GLU A 101 7.08 -0.29 -7.93
CA GLU A 101 6.17 -0.44 -9.08
C GLU A 101 5.27 -1.68 -8.98
N LEU A 102 5.82 -2.82 -8.52
CA LEU A 102 5.07 -4.04 -8.28
C LEU A 102 4.03 -3.86 -7.17
N ARG A 103 4.38 -3.17 -6.08
CA ARG A 103 3.47 -2.90 -4.98
C ARG A 103 2.29 -2.02 -5.44
N ASP A 104 2.56 -0.99 -6.22
CA ASP A 104 1.54 -0.09 -6.76
C ASP A 104 0.62 -0.82 -7.75
N SER A 105 1.19 -1.72 -8.56
CA SER A 105 0.44 -2.59 -9.48
C SER A 105 -0.50 -3.54 -8.72
N ILE A 106 -0.03 -4.16 -7.63
CA ILE A 106 -0.87 -5.03 -6.77
C ILE A 106 -2.02 -4.23 -6.14
N ALA A 107 -1.75 -3.01 -5.65
CA ALA A 107 -2.80 -2.15 -5.09
C ALA A 107 -3.87 -1.82 -6.13
N THR A 108 -3.45 -1.53 -7.36
CA THR A 108 -4.36 -1.24 -8.48
C THR A 108 -5.21 -2.46 -8.85
N LEU A 109 -4.60 -3.65 -8.97
CA LEU A 109 -5.31 -4.89 -9.25
C LEU A 109 -6.32 -5.25 -8.15
N SER A 110 -5.96 -5.04 -6.89
CA SER A 110 -6.86 -5.24 -5.76
C SER A 110 -8.11 -4.35 -5.88
N LYS A 111 -7.94 -3.07 -6.25
CA LYS A 111 -9.06 -2.15 -6.45
C LYS A 111 -9.99 -2.62 -7.57
N ILE A 112 -9.42 -3.01 -8.72
CA ILE A 112 -10.18 -3.53 -9.86
C ILE A 112 -10.95 -4.80 -9.49
N SER A 113 -10.34 -5.71 -8.72
CA SER A 113 -11.00 -6.93 -8.25
C SER A 113 -12.25 -6.62 -7.43
N THR A 114 -12.14 -5.72 -6.46
CA THR A 114 -13.28 -5.31 -5.61
C THR A 114 -14.39 -4.64 -6.42
N GLU A 115 -14.04 -3.80 -7.39
CA GLU A 115 -15.02 -3.19 -8.31
C GLU A 115 -15.76 -4.24 -9.14
N LEU A 116 -15.03 -5.24 -9.67
CA LEU A 116 -15.63 -6.34 -10.43
C LEU A 116 -16.55 -7.22 -9.59
N GLU A 117 -16.19 -7.52 -8.35
CA GLU A 117 -17.04 -8.26 -7.40
C GLU A 117 -18.35 -7.51 -7.15
N LYS A 118 -18.28 -6.20 -6.88
CA LYS A 118 -19.45 -5.33 -6.71
C LYS A 118 -20.33 -5.34 -7.96
N ASN A 119 -19.74 -5.22 -9.14
CA ASN A 119 -20.48 -5.25 -10.41
C ASN A 119 -21.15 -6.60 -10.65
N ASN A 120 -20.47 -7.72 -10.38
CA ASN A 120 -21.03 -9.05 -10.50
C ASN A 120 -22.24 -9.26 -9.57
N ASP A 121 -22.16 -8.76 -8.34
CA ASP A 121 -23.30 -8.80 -7.41
C ASP A 121 -24.50 -7.99 -7.91
N ILE A 122 -24.25 -6.81 -8.51
CA ILE A 122 -25.30 -6.01 -9.15
C ILE A 122 -25.93 -6.78 -10.31
N TYR A 123 -25.12 -7.35 -11.22
CA TYR A 123 -25.63 -8.13 -12.34
C TYR A 123 -26.42 -9.36 -11.89
N ARG A 124 -25.92 -10.10 -10.90
CA ARG A 124 -26.62 -11.24 -10.32
C ARG A 124 -27.98 -10.83 -9.76
N LYS A 125 -28.04 -9.71 -9.03
CA LYS A 125 -29.28 -9.13 -8.52
C LYS A 125 -30.25 -8.74 -9.63
N LEU A 126 -29.77 -8.14 -10.73
CA LEU A 126 -30.59 -7.79 -11.89
C LEU A 126 -31.11 -9.02 -12.66
N ILE A 127 -30.30 -10.08 -12.77
CA ILE A 127 -30.74 -11.33 -13.41
C ILE A 127 -31.79 -12.01 -12.54
N LEU A 128 -31.56 -12.13 -11.24
CA LEU A 128 -32.54 -12.69 -10.30
C LEU A 128 -33.83 -11.88 -10.34
N SER A 129 -33.75 -10.55 -10.36
CA SER A 129 -34.93 -9.72 -10.51
C SER A 129 -35.62 -9.97 -11.85
N SER A 130 -34.92 -10.18 -12.95
CA SER A 130 -35.55 -10.43 -14.27
C SER A 130 -36.23 -11.81 -14.36
N LEU A 131 -35.72 -12.81 -13.65
CA LEU A 131 -36.24 -14.19 -13.71
C LEU A 131 -37.47 -14.44 -12.83
N SER A 132 -37.65 -13.69 -11.74
CA SER A 132 -38.82 -13.87 -10.87
C SER A 132 -40.10 -13.35 -11.53
N GLU A 133 -41.18 -14.11 -11.51
CA GLU A 133 -42.48 -13.65 -12.01
C GLU A 133 -42.93 -12.40 -11.25
N PRO A 134 -43.45 -11.37 -11.95
CA PRO A 134 -43.95 -10.18 -11.29
C PRO A 134 -45.23 -10.51 -10.52
N PHE A 135 -45.24 -10.20 -9.23
CA PHE A 135 -46.43 -10.34 -8.38
C PHE A 135 -47.03 -8.95 -8.11
N TYR A 136 -48.33 -8.79 -8.39
CA TYR A 136 -49.08 -7.57 -8.16
C TYR A 136 -50.15 -7.85 -7.10
N PRO A 137 -50.02 -7.30 -5.88
CA PRO A 137 -51.05 -7.41 -4.85
C PRO A 137 -52.37 -6.85 -5.36
N LYS A 138 -53.45 -7.63 -5.26
CA LYS A 138 -54.81 -7.17 -5.60
C LYS A 138 -55.48 -6.46 -4.43
N SER A 139 -54.94 -6.62 -3.22
CA SER A 139 -55.42 -6.02 -1.98
C SER A 139 -54.26 -5.65 -1.06
N GLU A 140 -54.49 -4.75 -0.11
CA GLU A 140 -53.49 -4.39 0.92
C GLU A 140 -53.02 -5.60 1.73
N LYS A 141 -53.91 -6.56 1.99
CA LYS A 141 -53.58 -7.80 2.72
C LYS A 141 -52.55 -8.65 1.97
N GLU A 142 -52.52 -8.58 0.64
CA GLU A 142 -51.57 -9.31 -0.19
C GLU A 142 -50.16 -8.69 -0.22
N LEU A 143 -50.01 -7.45 0.29
CA LEU A 143 -48.69 -6.84 0.51
C LEU A 143 -47.95 -7.47 1.69
N VAL A 144 -48.66 -8.13 2.61
CA VAL A 144 -48.05 -8.81 3.75
C VAL A 144 -47.13 -9.94 3.26
N GLY A 145 -45.89 -9.94 3.73
CA GLY A 145 -44.87 -10.90 3.35
C GLY A 145 -43.48 -10.28 3.17
N GLN A 146 -42.57 -11.08 2.60
CA GLN A 146 -41.19 -10.68 2.34
C GLN A 146 -41.03 -10.22 0.88
N TRP A 147 -40.39 -9.07 0.73
CA TRP A 147 -40.13 -8.42 -0.55
C TRP A 147 -38.64 -8.12 -0.68
N ASN A 148 -38.07 -8.51 -1.81
CA ASN A 148 -36.70 -8.18 -2.19
C ASN A 148 -36.72 -6.92 -3.05
N LEU A 149 -35.82 -5.99 -2.75
CA LEU A 149 -35.69 -4.72 -3.45
C LEU A 149 -34.36 -4.68 -4.20
N PHE A 150 -34.46 -4.28 -5.47
CA PHE A 150 -33.35 -4.17 -6.40
C PHE A 150 -33.25 -2.72 -6.85
N LEU A 151 -32.65 -1.89 -6.01
CA LEU A 151 -32.65 -0.44 -6.15
C LEU A 151 -31.30 0.09 -6.58
N ASN A 152 -31.34 1.12 -7.42
CA ASN A 152 -30.18 1.87 -7.83
C ASN A 152 -30.29 3.30 -7.28
N PRO A 153 -29.20 3.86 -6.72
CA PRO A 153 -29.16 5.26 -6.31
C PRO A 153 -29.13 6.16 -7.55
N LEU A 154 -29.96 7.20 -7.52
CA LEU A 154 -30.07 8.24 -8.53
C LEU A 154 -29.94 9.61 -7.84
N SER A 155 -29.18 10.52 -8.45
CA SER A 155 -29.20 11.93 -8.07
C SER A 155 -30.08 12.71 -9.04
N ILE A 156 -31.04 13.47 -8.51
CA ILE A 156 -31.74 14.47 -9.32
C ILE A 156 -30.91 15.76 -9.28
N LYS A 157 -30.58 16.29 -10.47
CA LYS A 157 -30.06 17.65 -10.63
C LYS A 157 -31.15 18.50 -11.27
N GLY A 158 -31.74 19.41 -10.50
CA GLY A 158 -32.76 20.34 -10.98
C GLY A 158 -33.71 20.76 -9.86
N ASP A 159 -34.46 21.84 -10.08
CA ASP A 159 -35.50 22.26 -9.14
C ASP A 159 -36.65 21.23 -9.13
N PRO A 160 -37.13 20.81 -7.94
CA PRO A 160 -37.99 19.65 -7.75
C PRO A 160 -39.42 19.76 -8.32
N PHE A 161 -39.74 20.74 -9.16
CA PHE A 161 -41.13 21.00 -9.57
C PHE A 161 -41.50 20.77 -11.05
N GLU A 162 -40.60 20.82 -12.05
CA GLU A 162 -41.09 20.80 -13.47
C GLU A 162 -40.24 20.11 -14.55
N SER A 163 -39.08 19.52 -14.26
CA SER A 163 -38.23 18.95 -15.32
C SER A 163 -38.35 17.43 -15.45
N GLY A 164 -39.30 16.99 -16.26
CA GLY A 164 -39.58 15.58 -16.57
C GLY A 164 -38.47 14.77 -17.26
N ILE A 165 -37.19 15.09 -17.09
CA ILE A 165 -36.06 14.27 -17.55
C ILE A 165 -34.93 14.30 -16.51
N VAL A 166 -34.79 13.19 -15.80
CA VAL A 166 -33.71 12.92 -14.83
C VAL A 166 -32.51 12.38 -15.60
N GLY A 167 -31.39 13.11 -15.59
CA GLY A 167 -30.12 12.53 -16.03
C GLY A 167 -29.77 11.34 -15.13
N ILE A 168 -29.76 10.13 -15.70
CA ILE A 168 -29.32 8.90 -15.02
C ILE A 168 -27.79 8.97 -14.92
N ASN A 169 -27.29 9.73 -13.95
CA ASN A 169 -25.91 9.56 -13.53
C ASN A 169 -25.90 8.43 -12.51
N VAL A 170 -25.33 7.28 -12.90
CA VAL A 170 -24.90 6.28 -11.95
C VAL A 170 -23.85 6.96 -11.08
N LEU A 171 -24.21 7.27 -9.84
CA LEU A 171 -23.28 7.88 -8.90
C LEU A 171 -22.14 6.88 -8.66
N ASP A 172 -20.89 7.36 -8.65
CA ASP A 172 -19.84 6.71 -7.88
C ASP A 172 -20.27 6.80 -6.41
N VAL A 173 -20.95 5.75 -5.95
CA VAL A 173 -21.59 5.72 -4.63
C VAL A 173 -20.47 5.64 -3.60
N ALA A 174 -20.19 6.74 -2.90
CA ALA A 174 -19.40 6.68 -1.67
C ALA A 174 -20.04 5.67 -0.71
N ASP A 175 -19.23 4.90 0.01
CA ASP A 175 -19.72 3.82 0.90
C ASP A 175 -20.80 4.32 1.88
N SER A 176 -20.72 5.59 2.29
CA SER A 176 -21.69 6.28 3.16
C SER A 176 -23.09 6.48 2.56
N ILE A 177 -23.28 6.37 1.26
CA ILE A 177 -24.60 6.47 0.62
C ILE A 177 -25.23 5.08 0.50
N SER A 178 -24.39 4.06 0.26
CA SER A 178 -24.82 2.67 0.10
C SER A 178 -25.46 2.09 1.37
N CYS A 179 -25.09 2.61 2.55
CA CYS A 179 -25.66 2.17 3.82
C CYS A 179 -27.16 2.41 3.94
N TYR A 180 -27.70 3.39 3.19
CA TYR A 180 -29.14 3.69 3.19
C TYR A 180 -29.94 2.89 2.14
N ASN A 181 -29.30 1.97 1.41
CA ASN A 181 -29.98 1.15 0.40
C ASN A 181 -30.77 0.02 1.08
N ILE A 182 -32.09 0.03 0.95
CA ILE A 182 -32.98 -1.03 1.43
C ILE A 182 -32.98 -2.16 0.42
N PHE A 183 -32.56 -3.36 0.84
CA PHE A 183 -32.53 -4.54 -0.04
C PHE A 183 -33.67 -5.53 0.24
N LYS A 184 -34.32 -5.43 1.42
CA LYS A 184 -35.46 -6.28 1.79
C LYS A 184 -36.43 -5.50 2.67
N ILE A 185 -37.73 -5.74 2.44
CA ILE A 185 -38.83 -5.27 3.29
C ILE A 185 -39.63 -6.49 3.73
N GLU A 186 -39.99 -6.53 5.01
CA GLU A 186 -40.87 -7.55 5.57
C GLU A 186 -42.09 -6.88 6.21
N ILE A 187 -43.25 -7.03 5.58
CA ILE A 187 -44.53 -6.44 5.98
C ILE A 187 -45.32 -7.48 6.77
N GLN A 188 -45.77 -7.13 7.98
CA GLN A 188 -46.53 -7.98 8.90
C GLN A 188 -47.99 -7.54 8.98
N GLN A 189 -48.88 -8.36 9.54
CA GLN A 189 -50.33 -8.09 9.57
C GLN A 189 -50.73 -6.99 10.56
N ASP A 190 -49.91 -6.70 11.57
CA ASP A 190 -50.22 -5.77 12.67
C ASP A 190 -49.68 -4.35 12.41
N ASP A 191 -49.74 -3.88 11.16
CA ASP A 191 -49.20 -2.58 10.73
C ASP A 191 -47.71 -2.38 11.06
N LEU A 192 -46.98 -3.49 11.23
CA LEU A 192 -45.55 -3.52 11.49
C LEU A 192 -44.76 -3.94 10.25
N ALA A 193 -43.63 -3.29 10.02
CA ALA A 193 -42.70 -3.65 8.98
C ALA A 193 -41.26 -3.60 9.47
N THR A 194 -40.42 -4.47 8.89
CA THR A 194 -38.97 -4.45 9.10
C THR A 194 -38.27 -4.13 7.78
N LEU A 195 -37.50 -3.04 7.77
CA LEU A 195 -36.66 -2.64 6.64
C LEU A 195 -35.22 -3.13 6.88
N PHE A 196 -34.64 -3.81 5.90
CA PHE A 196 -33.27 -4.31 5.96
C PHE A 196 -32.38 -3.48 5.04
N PHE A 197 -31.34 -2.87 5.61
CA PHE A 197 -30.41 -1.98 4.93
C PHE A 197 -29.12 -2.72 4.56
N SER A 198 -28.47 -2.25 3.50
CA SER A 198 -27.26 -2.88 2.97
C SER A 198 -26.05 -2.76 3.91
N ASP A 199 -26.09 -1.89 4.93
CA ASP A 199 -25.08 -1.83 6.01
C ASP A 199 -25.31 -2.85 7.14
N GLY A 200 -26.32 -3.72 6.99
CA GLY A 200 -26.69 -4.73 7.98
C GLY A 200 -27.62 -4.21 9.08
N LYS A 201 -28.06 -2.95 9.04
CA LYS A 201 -29.06 -2.45 9.98
C LYS A 201 -30.46 -2.97 9.64
N GLU A 202 -31.21 -3.23 10.70
CA GLU A 202 -32.62 -3.58 10.63
C GLU A 202 -33.45 -2.51 11.35
N GLN A 203 -34.45 -1.98 10.66
CA GLN A 203 -35.34 -0.96 11.19
C GLN A 203 -36.76 -1.50 11.29
N LYS A 204 -37.20 -1.79 12.52
CA LYS A 204 -38.61 -2.07 12.81
C LYS A 204 -39.38 -0.77 12.89
N CYS A 205 -40.50 -0.68 12.21
CA CYS A 205 -41.32 0.52 12.10
C CYS A 205 -42.79 0.17 11.91
N PHE A 206 -43.66 1.14 12.14
CA PHE A 206 -45.05 1.05 11.71
C PHE A 206 -45.15 1.43 10.23
N TYR A 207 -46.06 0.79 9.51
CA TYR A 207 -46.37 1.16 8.14
C TYR A 207 -47.84 1.53 7.98
N SER A 208 -48.13 2.45 7.06
CA SER A 208 -49.49 2.71 6.60
C SER A 208 -49.49 2.88 5.08
N ILE A 209 -50.58 2.46 4.44
CA ILE A 209 -50.73 2.55 2.99
C ILE A 209 -51.73 3.66 2.71
N SER A 210 -51.37 4.59 1.83
CA SER A 210 -52.28 5.63 1.33
C SER A 210 -52.66 5.32 -0.10
N GLU A 211 -53.97 5.40 -0.37
CA GLU A 211 -54.53 5.30 -1.73
C GLU A 211 -54.17 3.99 -2.44
N PHE A 212 -54.22 2.84 -1.74
CA PHE A 212 -53.88 1.55 -2.36
C PHE A 212 -54.69 1.32 -3.64
N ASN A 213 -53.97 1.10 -4.73
CA ASN A 213 -54.56 0.75 -6.00
C ASN A 213 -53.64 -0.23 -6.75
N HIS A 214 -54.19 -1.35 -7.19
CA HIS A 214 -53.41 -2.36 -7.90
C HIS A 214 -52.99 -1.94 -9.32
N ASN A 215 -53.65 -0.92 -9.90
CA ASN A 215 -53.38 -0.41 -11.24
C ASN A 215 -52.80 1.02 -11.27
N MET A 216 -52.76 1.71 -10.12
CA MET A 216 -52.25 3.08 -10.04
C MET A 216 -51.16 3.19 -8.97
N PRO A 217 -50.27 4.19 -9.07
CA PRO A 217 -49.27 4.43 -8.04
C PRO A 217 -49.91 4.67 -6.67
N TYR A 218 -49.29 4.14 -5.61
CA TYR A 218 -49.70 4.34 -4.23
C TYR A 218 -48.46 4.55 -3.34
N SER A 219 -48.65 5.01 -2.11
CA SER A 219 -47.55 5.29 -1.19
C SER A 219 -47.65 4.45 0.07
N VAL A 220 -46.51 3.90 0.51
CA VAL A 220 -46.36 3.22 1.79
C VAL A 220 -45.49 4.09 2.68
N TYR A 221 -46.07 4.52 3.81
CA TYR A 221 -45.42 5.37 4.79
C TYR A 221 -44.86 4.48 5.89
N PHE A 222 -43.55 4.54 6.10
CA PHE A 222 -42.88 3.89 7.20
C PHE A 222 -42.49 4.92 8.25
N SER A 223 -42.84 4.68 9.50
CA SER A 223 -42.51 5.59 10.60
C SER A 223 -42.15 4.86 11.89
N LYS A 224 -41.19 5.42 12.62
CA LYS A 224 -40.90 5.03 14.00
C LYS A 224 -40.77 6.32 14.81
N GLN A 225 -41.85 6.70 15.48
CA GLN A 225 -41.93 7.90 16.31
C GLN A 225 -41.40 9.14 15.55
N GLU A 226 -40.51 9.92 16.16
CA GLU A 226 -39.86 11.08 15.52
C GLU A 226 -38.48 10.75 14.90
N GLU A 227 -37.97 9.54 15.14
CA GLU A 227 -36.60 9.15 14.75
C GLU A 227 -36.49 8.80 13.26
N PHE A 228 -37.54 8.22 12.68
CA PHE A 228 -37.50 7.68 11.33
C PHE A 228 -38.82 7.89 10.61
N LYS A 229 -38.73 8.46 9.40
CA LYS A 229 -39.84 8.60 8.44
C LYS A 229 -39.31 8.32 7.04
N LEU A 230 -39.98 7.43 6.32
CA LEU A 230 -39.66 7.08 4.94
C LEU A 230 -40.95 6.88 4.16
N VAL A 231 -41.01 7.46 2.96
CA VAL A 231 -42.15 7.29 2.05
C VAL A 231 -41.68 6.48 0.85
N LEU A 232 -42.20 5.26 0.72
CA LEU A 232 -41.96 4.40 -0.42
C LEU A 232 -43.11 4.57 -1.41
N ARG A 233 -42.81 5.14 -2.57
CA ARG A 233 -43.76 5.24 -3.68
C ARG A 233 -43.69 3.94 -4.48
N VAL A 234 -44.84 3.30 -4.66
CA VAL A 234 -44.97 2.04 -5.41
C VAL A 234 -45.78 2.30 -6.67
N SER A 235 -45.28 1.85 -7.81
CA SER A 235 -45.89 2.02 -9.13
C SER A 235 -45.98 0.66 -9.82
N PRO A 236 -47.20 0.14 -10.05
CA PRO A 236 -47.40 -1.06 -10.85
C PRO A 236 -46.97 -0.81 -12.30
N MET A 237 -45.98 -1.56 -12.79
CA MET A 237 -45.48 -1.50 -14.17
C MET A 237 -45.55 -2.89 -14.79
N HIS A 238 -45.45 -3.02 -16.12
CA HIS A 238 -45.57 -4.32 -16.82
C HIS A 238 -44.53 -5.38 -16.39
N ASN A 239 -43.42 -4.98 -15.76
CA ASN A 239 -42.29 -5.82 -15.36
C ASN A 239 -42.22 -6.09 -13.84
N GLY A 240 -43.14 -5.50 -13.07
CA GLY A 240 -43.27 -5.70 -11.63
C GLY A 240 -43.70 -4.42 -10.90
N LEU A 241 -43.55 -4.41 -9.59
CA LEU A 241 -43.72 -3.20 -8.79
C LEU A 241 -42.43 -2.38 -8.87
N MET A 242 -42.48 -1.21 -9.50
CA MET A 242 -41.39 -0.24 -9.41
C MET A 242 -41.55 0.55 -8.12
N VAL A 243 -40.46 0.75 -7.40
CA VAL A 243 -40.47 1.50 -6.14
C VAL A 243 -39.41 2.58 -6.13
N SER A 244 -39.74 3.67 -5.45
CA SER A 244 -38.78 4.72 -5.14
C SER A 244 -38.96 5.25 -3.73
N TYR A 245 -37.87 5.65 -3.09
CA TYR A 245 -37.91 6.47 -1.90
C TYR A 245 -36.78 7.50 -1.90
N GLU A 246 -36.99 8.54 -1.12
CA GLU A 246 -36.07 9.65 -0.95
C GLU A 246 -35.28 9.48 0.35
N ILE A 247 -34.00 9.82 0.34
CA ILE A 247 -33.22 10.01 1.56
C ILE A 247 -32.93 11.49 1.71
N PRO A 248 -33.38 12.12 2.82
CA PRO A 248 -32.97 13.47 3.15
C PRO A 248 -31.51 13.45 3.59
N VAL A 249 -30.59 13.68 2.66
CA VAL A 249 -29.20 13.97 3.00
C VAL A 249 -29.16 15.40 3.52
N LYS A 250 -28.33 15.70 4.52
CA LYS A 250 -28.12 17.06 5.08
C LYS A 250 -27.47 18.05 4.09
N THR A 251 -27.55 17.78 2.79
CA THR A 251 -26.96 18.56 1.71
C THR A 251 -28.07 18.97 0.74
N ASP A 252 -27.87 20.06 -0.02
CA ASP A 252 -28.83 20.55 -1.05
C ASP A 252 -29.12 19.55 -2.19
N LYS A 253 -28.58 18.33 -2.12
CA LYS A 253 -28.80 17.23 -3.05
C LYS A 253 -29.75 16.22 -2.44
N VAL A 254 -30.83 15.97 -3.16
CA VAL A 254 -31.77 14.90 -2.84
C VAL A 254 -31.32 13.62 -3.53
N LEU A 255 -31.15 12.54 -2.74
CA LEU A 255 -30.83 11.21 -3.25
C LEU A 255 -32.10 10.37 -3.30
N TYR A 256 -32.31 9.72 -4.44
CA TYR A 256 -33.42 8.80 -4.65
C TYR A 256 -32.88 7.40 -4.86
N TYR A 257 -33.53 6.42 -4.26
CA TYR A 257 -33.40 5.03 -4.67
C TYR A 257 -34.57 4.70 -5.56
N TYR A 258 -34.31 4.07 -6.70
CA TYR A 258 -35.33 3.62 -7.64
C TYR A 258 -35.01 2.23 -8.17
N GLY A 259 -36.03 1.39 -8.29
CA GLY A 259 -35.85 0.07 -8.88
C GLY A 259 -37.05 -0.84 -8.69
N LEU A 260 -36.78 -2.14 -8.70
CA LEU A 260 -37.83 -3.18 -8.66
C LEU A 260 -38.04 -3.71 -7.25
N MET A 261 -39.29 -3.99 -6.90
CA MET A 261 -39.72 -4.70 -5.70
C MET A 261 -40.39 -6.00 -6.13
N LYS A 262 -39.89 -7.14 -5.64
CA LYS A 262 -40.41 -8.47 -5.97
C LYS A 262 -40.70 -9.28 -4.72
N ARG A 263 -41.78 -10.07 -4.77
CA ARG A 263 -42.13 -10.98 -3.70
C ARG A 263 -41.11 -12.12 -3.64
N LYS A 264 -40.67 -12.47 -2.44
CA LYS A 264 -39.79 -13.62 -2.20
C LYS A 264 -40.56 -14.93 -2.26
#